data_AF-A0A7Y2XQE8-F1
#
_entry.id   AF-A0A7Y2XQE8-F1
#
_cell.length_a   1.000
_cell.length_b   1.000
_cell.length_c   1.000
_cell.angle_alpha   90.00
_cell.angle_beta   90.00
_cell.angle_gamma   90.00
#
_symmetry.space_group_name_H-M   'P 1'
#
loop_
_entity.id
_entity.type
_entity.pdbx_description
1 polymer ?
#
loop_
_entity_poly.entity_id
_entity_poly.type
_entity_poly.pdbx_seq_one_letter_code
_entity_poly.pdbx_strand_id
1 'polypeptide(L)'
;PFGAVGAIAGHILLDLTPSFLSLFGMLALAGVVVNDSLVMVDFTNKKRNQGASAYDAVIHSGAARFRPILLTSITTFAGLMPLIFERSIQAQFLIPMAVSLAFGILFATFITLFLIPCAYVATEDFKNLFARMWRWYATPFSKSTKTE
;
A
#
# COMPACT_ATOMS: atom_id res chain seq x y z
N PRO A 1 -8.75 1.58 -0.23
CA PRO A 1 -9.72 0.46 -0.19
C PRO A 1 -9.35 -0.62 0.83
N PHE A 2 -8.15 -1.20 0.76
CA PHE A 2 -7.75 -2.31 1.63
C PHE A 2 -7.76 -1.96 3.12
N GLY A 3 -7.28 -0.77 3.50
CA GLY A 3 -7.37 -0.31 4.89
C GLY A 3 -8.80 -0.17 5.42
N ALA A 4 -9.76 0.20 4.57
CA ALA A 4 -11.16 0.26 4.96
C ALA A 4 -11.74 -1.14 5.26
N VAL A 5 -11.30 -2.17 4.54
CA VAL A 5 -11.69 -3.57 4.83
C VAL A 5 -11.22 -3.97 6.22
N GLY A 6 -9.97 -3.66 6.57
CA GLY A 6 -9.44 -3.91 7.92
C GLY A 6 -10.18 -3.13 9.00
N ALA A 7 -10.48 -1.86 8.73
CA ALA A 7 -11.23 -1.01 9.66
C ALA A 7 -12.65 -1.56 9.93
N ILE A 8 -13.37 -1.96 8.87
CA ILE A 8 -14.71 -2.56 8.98
C ILE A 8 -14.63 -3.90 9.71
N ALA A 9 -13.65 -4.74 9.40
CA ALA A 9 -13.44 -6.01 10.10
C ALA A 9 -13.19 -5.79 11.60
N GLY A 10 -12.41 -4.78 11.98
CA GLY A 10 -12.19 -4.43 13.39
C GLY A 10 -13.45 -4.01 14.13
N HIS A 11 -14.32 -3.24 13.48
CA HIS A 11 -15.62 -2.84 14.02
C HIS A 11 -16.52 -4.07 14.26
N ILE A 12 -16.56 -5.00 13.30
CA ILE A 12 -17.33 -6.24 13.43
C ILE A 12 -16.78 -7.13 14.55
N LEU A 13 -15.45 -7.27 14.65
CA LEU A 13 -14.80 -8.12 15.67
C LEU A 13 -15.02 -7.62 17.10
N LEU A 14 -15.16 -6.30 17.28
CA LEU A 14 -15.36 -5.69 18.60
C LEU A 14 -16.84 -5.33 18.88
N ASP A 15 -17.75 -5.70 17.98
CA ASP A 15 -19.19 -5.38 18.06
C ASP A 15 -19.46 -3.87 18.22
N LEU A 16 -18.73 -3.07 17.44
CA LEU A 16 -18.83 -1.61 17.44
C LEU A 16 -19.45 -1.12 16.14
N THR A 17 -20.52 -0.33 16.24
CA THR A 17 -21.11 0.33 15.07
C THR A 17 -20.16 1.40 14.52
N PRO A 18 -19.79 1.35 13.21
CA PRO A 18 -19.03 2.43 12.59
C PRO A 18 -19.75 3.76 12.74
N SER A 19 -19.01 4.79 13.15
CA SER A 19 -19.54 6.14 13.36
C SER A 19 -18.88 7.15 12.42
N PHE A 20 -19.34 8.40 12.44
CA PHE A 20 -18.65 9.49 11.74
C PHE A 20 -17.19 9.63 12.20
N LEU A 21 -16.90 9.32 13.47
CA LEU A 21 -15.52 9.32 13.99
C LEU A 21 -14.66 8.18 13.41
N SER A 22 -15.27 7.04 13.08
CA SER A 22 -14.59 5.95 12.37
C SER A 22 -14.04 6.40 11.01
N LEU A 23 -14.68 7.38 10.35
CA LEU A 23 -14.20 7.94 9.08
C LEU A 23 -12.89 8.72 9.26
N PHE A 24 -12.74 9.50 10.34
CA PHE A 24 -11.47 10.17 10.64
C PHE A 24 -10.35 9.17 10.91
N GLY A 25 -10.66 8.04 11.57
CA GLY A 25 -9.70 6.94 11.73
C GLY A 25 -9.26 6.35 10.39
N MET A 26 -10.20 6.17 9.45
CA MET A 26 -9.90 5.71 8.09
C MET A 26 -9.14 6.76 7.25
N LEU A 27 -9.38 8.05 7.46
CA LEU A 27 -8.63 9.14 6.82
C LEU A 27 -7.18 9.17 7.30
N ALA A 28 -6.96 9.07 8.62
CA ALA A 28 -5.62 8.96 9.20
C ALA A 28 -4.88 7.72 8.67
N LEU A 29 -5.59 6.59 8.60
CA LEU A 29 -5.07 5.34 8.03
C LEU A 29 -4.61 5.51 6.59
N ALA A 30 -5.39 6.23 5.76
CA ALA A 30 -5.01 6.47 4.37
C ALA A 30 -3.65 7.17 4.28
N GLY A 31 -3.37 8.14 5.15
CA GLY A 31 -2.08 8.82 5.22
C GLY A 31 -0.92 7.86 5.52
N VAL A 32 -1.09 6.96 6.50
CA VAL A 32 -0.05 5.99 6.86
C VAL A 32 0.21 5.00 5.72
N VAL A 33 -0.84 4.45 5.12
CA VAL A 33 -0.72 3.47 4.02
C VAL A 33 -0.10 4.10 2.77
N VAL A 34 -0.45 5.36 2.46
CA VAL A 34 0.15 6.10 1.34
C VAL A 34 1.64 6.32 1.61
N ASN A 35 2.03 6.69 2.84
CA ASN A 35 3.42 6.87 3.21
C ASN A 35 4.23 5.57 3.03
N ASP A 36 3.70 4.45 3.54
CA ASP A 36 4.39 3.15 3.44
C ASP A 36 4.56 2.70 1.98
N SER A 37 3.52 2.90 1.17
CA SER A 37 3.54 2.61 -0.26
C SER A 37 4.53 3.50 -1.02
N LEU A 38 4.53 4.80 -0.72
CA LEU A 38 5.41 5.79 -1.36
C LEU A 38 6.87 5.46 -1.07
N VAL A 39 7.23 5.18 0.18
CA VAL A 39 8.59 4.83 0.57
C VAL A 39 9.05 3.53 -0.11
N MET A 40 8.17 2.53 -0.25
CA MET A 40 8.49 1.29 -0.97
C MET A 40 8.79 1.55 -2.45
N VAL A 41 7.94 2.32 -3.12
CA VAL A 41 8.09 2.64 -4.55
C VAL A 41 9.31 3.52 -4.79
N ASP A 42 9.56 4.52 -3.94
CA ASP A 42 10.75 5.37 -4.02
C ASP A 42 12.05 4.55 -3.88
N PHE A 43 12.10 3.62 -2.91
CA PHE A 43 13.26 2.76 -2.73
C PHE A 43 13.49 1.85 -3.95
N THR A 44 12.40 1.32 -4.52
CA THR A 44 12.42 0.53 -5.74
C THR A 44 12.96 1.34 -6.91
N ASN A 45 12.44 2.56 -7.11
CA ASN A 45 12.88 3.46 -8.18
C ASN A 45 14.35 3.88 -8.02
N LYS A 46 14.81 4.13 -6.80
CA LYS A 46 16.24 4.40 -6.53
C LYS A 46 17.13 3.22 -6.95
N LYS A 47 16.71 1.98 -6.67
CA LYS A 47 17.45 0.79 -7.12
C LYS A 47 17.39 0.63 -8.65
N ARG A 48 16.27 0.95 -9.28
CA ARG A 48 16.16 0.98 -10.75
C ARG A 48 17.09 1.99 -11.39
N ASN A 49 17.21 3.18 -10.82
CA ASN A 49 18.12 4.22 -11.29
C ASN A 49 19.61 3.83 -11.14
N GLN A 50 19.92 2.86 -10.28
CA GLN A 50 21.26 2.26 -10.13
C GLN A 50 21.52 1.13 -11.14
N GLY A 51 20.58 0.86 -12.06
CA GLY A 51 20.71 -0.16 -13.10
C GLY A 51 20.16 -1.54 -12.73
N ALA A 52 19.52 -1.70 -11.57
CA ALA A 52 18.93 -2.98 -11.18
C ALA A 52 17.73 -3.36 -12.08
N SER A 53 17.51 -4.66 -12.26
CA SER A 53 16.29 -5.15 -12.91
C SER A 53 15.05 -4.78 -12.07
N ALA A 54 13.87 -4.72 -12.70
CA ALA A 54 12.61 -4.48 -11.99
C ALA A 54 12.38 -5.48 -10.87
N TYR A 55 12.67 -6.75 -11.14
CA TYR A 55 12.51 -7.83 -10.19
C TYR A 55 13.46 -7.67 -8.99
N ASP A 56 14.76 -7.49 -9.24
CA ASP A 56 15.76 -7.37 -8.17
C ASP A 56 15.53 -6.12 -7.31
N ALA A 57 15.15 -5.01 -7.95
CA ALA A 57 14.83 -3.76 -7.26
C ALA A 57 13.65 -3.92 -6.30
N VAL A 58 12.60 -4.62 -6.73
CA VAL A 58 11.41 -4.88 -5.92
C VAL A 58 11.72 -5.84 -4.77
N ILE A 59 12.44 -6.93 -5.01
CA ILE A 59 12.81 -7.89 -3.96
C ILE A 59 13.67 -7.22 -2.88
N HIS A 60 14.70 -6.49 -3.30
CA HIS A 60 15.57 -5.78 -2.37
C HIS A 60 14.80 -4.71 -1.58
N SER A 61 13.92 -3.95 -2.23
CA SER A 61 13.13 -2.90 -1.57
C SER A 61 12.12 -3.50 -0.59
N GLY A 62 11.43 -4.57 -0.98
CA GLY A 62 10.53 -5.33 -0.12
C GLY A 62 11.24 -5.79 1.15
N ALA A 63 12.39 -6.46 1.02
CA ALA A 63 13.18 -6.93 2.16
C ALA A 63 13.66 -5.78 3.06
N ALA A 64 14.14 -4.68 2.46
CA ALA A 64 14.66 -3.52 3.20
C ALA A 64 13.57 -2.70 3.90
N ARG A 65 12.31 -2.78 3.46
CA ARG A 65 11.17 -2.01 4.00
C ARG A 65 10.23 -2.85 4.85
N PHE A 66 10.28 -4.17 4.76
CA PHE A 66 9.47 -5.09 5.57
C PHE A 66 9.53 -4.78 7.07
N ARG A 67 10.74 -4.74 7.66
CA ARG A 67 10.91 -4.48 9.09
C ARG A 67 10.41 -3.09 9.51
N PRO A 68 10.83 -1.98 8.85
CA PRO A 68 10.31 -0.66 9.20
C PRO A 68 8.78 -0.54 9.13
N ILE A 69 8.17 -1.02 8.05
CA ILE A 69 6.71 -0.89 7.84
C ILE A 69 5.94 -1.70 8.90
N LEU A 70 6.39 -2.93 9.19
CA LEU A 70 5.78 -3.73 10.25
C LEU A 70 5.93 -3.08 11.63
N LEU A 71 7.10 -2.54 11.95
CA LEU A 71 7.33 -1.88 13.24
C LEU A 71 6.43 -0.67 13.41
N THR A 72 6.29 0.18 12.39
CA THR A 72 5.36 1.32 12.43
C THR A 72 3.93 0.85 12.68
N SER A 73 3.49 -0.16 11.94
CA SER A 73 2.12 -0.69 12.03
C SER A 73 1.81 -1.26 13.42
N ILE A 74 2.72 -2.08 13.94
CA ILE A 74 2.62 -2.66 15.28
C ILE A 74 2.64 -1.56 16.34
N THR A 75 3.52 -0.57 16.20
CA THR A 75 3.63 0.54 17.15
C THR A 75 2.36 1.39 17.16
N THR A 76 1.78 1.70 16.00
CA THR A 76 0.50 2.41 15.91
C THR A 76 -0.63 1.60 16.54
N PHE A 77 -0.72 0.30 16.24
CA PHE A 77 -1.73 -0.57 16.84
C PHE A 77 -1.59 -0.63 18.37
N ALA A 78 -0.38 -0.90 18.86
CA ALA A 78 -0.09 -0.98 20.29
C ALA A 78 -0.34 0.35 21.01
N GLY A 79 0.00 1.49 20.38
CA GLY A 79 -0.26 2.82 20.93
C GLY A 79 -1.75 3.17 21.05
N LEU A 80 -2.59 2.60 20.19
CA LEU A 80 -4.05 2.78 20.23
C LEU A 80 -4.75 1.75 21.12
N MET A 81 -4.08 0.66 21.46
CA MET A 81 -4.66 -0.42 22.27
C MET A 81 -5.24 0.09 23.61
N PRO A 82 -4.56 0.95 24.40
CA PRO A 82 -5.12 1.47 25.65
C PRO A 82 -6.42 2.25 25.42
N LEU A 83 -6.49 3.06 24.35
CA LEU A 83 -7.66 3.85 24.00
C LEU A 83 -8.85 2.95 23.61
N ILE A 84 -8.59 1.83 22.92
CA ILE A 84 -9.63 0.88 22.52
C ILE A 84 -10.27 0.20 23.74
N PHE A 85 -9.49 -0.05 24.81
CA PHE A 85 -9.98 -0.67 26.05
C PHE A 85 -10.43 0.30 27.13
N GLU A 86 -10.41 1.61 26.84
CA GLU A 86 -10.83 2.65 27.77
C GLU A 86 -12.34 2.57 28.04
N ARG A 87 -12.75 2.83 29.28
CA ARG A 87 -14.16 2.69 29.74
C ARG A 87 -14.81 4.03 30.08
N SER A 88 -14.04 5.11 30.18
CA SER A 88 -14.57 6.44 30.47
C SER A 88 -15.52 6.93 29.37
N ILE A 89 -16.64 7.54 29.77
CA ILE A 89 -17.66 8.10 28.86
C ILE A 89 -17.05 9.15 27.92
N GLN A 90 -16.09 9.93 28.44
CA GLN A 90 -15.37 10.94 27.67
C GLN A 90 -14.46 10.35 26.59
N ALA A 91 -14.10 9.07 26.63
CA ALA A 91 -13.27 8.44 25.61
C ALA A 91 -14.08 7.56 24.65
N GLN A 92 -15.32 7.17 25.01
CA GLN A 92 -16.12 6.24 24.21
C GLN A 92 -16.37 6.70 22.77
N PHE A 93 -16.50 8.01 22.54
CA PHE A 93 -16.66 8.53 21.17
C PHE A 93 -15.39 8.37 20.31
N LEU A 94 -14.20 8.30 20.92
CA LEU A 94 -12.93 8.09 20.23
C LEU A 94 -12.64 6.61 19.91
N ILE A 95 -13.29 5.67 20.61
CA ILE A 95 -13.03 4.23 20.42
C ILE A 95 -13.26 3.79 18.96
N PRO A 96 -14.39 4.13 18.29
CA PRO A 96 -14.59 3.74 16.89
C PRO A 96 -13.54 4.32 15.93
N MET A 97 -13.02 5.52 16.20
CA MET A 97 -11.92 6.11 15.44
C MET A 97 -10.64 5.29 15.61
N ALA A 98 -10.29 4.96 16.86
CA ALA A 98 -9.10 4.18 17.20
C ALA A 98 -9.16 2.77 16.59
N VAL A 99 -10.32 2.11 16.65
CA VAL A 99 -10.53 0.78 16.06
C VAL A 99 -10.38 0.82 14.54
N SER A 100 -10.96 1.82 13.87
CA SER A 100 -10.78 2.01 12.42
C SER A 100 -9.30 2.06 12.02
N LEU A 101 -8.53 2.90 12.73
CA LEU A 101 -7.12 3.11 12.42
C LEU A 101 -6.29 1.86 12.76
N ALA A 102 -6.47 1.30 13.95
CA ALA A 102 -5.69 0.19 14.49
C ALA A 102 -5.88 -1.11 13.68
N PHE A 103 -7.12 -1.52 13.41
CA PHE A 103 -7.35 -2.73 12.61
C PHE A 103 -7.10 -2.48 11.13
N GLY A 104 -7.41 -1.27 10.66
CA GLY A 104 -7.15 -0.86 9.30
C GLY A 104 -5.66 -0.90 8.95
N ILE A 105 -4.77 -0.46 9.84
CA ILE A 105 -3.32 -0.45 9.57
C ILE A 105 -2.75 -1.87 9.56
N LEU A 106 -3.14 -2.73 10.51
CA LEU A 106 -2.67 -4.11 10.53
C LEU A 106 -3.00 -4.85 9.23
N PHE A 107 -4.24 -4.72 8.77
CA PHE A 107 -4.68 -5.37 7.53
C PHE A 107 -4.06 -4.70 6.30
N ALA A 108 -4.06 -3.37 6.24
CA ALA A 108 -3.49 -2.65 5.10
C ALA A 108 -2.01 -2.93 4.93
N THR A 109 -1.25 -3.04 6.01
CA THR A 109 0.19 -3.31 5.97
C THR A 109 0.49 -4.67 5.36
N PHE A 110 -0.25 -5.71 5.77
CA PHE A 110 -0.09 -7.04 5.18
C PHE A 110 -0.35 -6.99 3.67
N ILE A 111 -1.44 -6.34 3.25
CA ILE A 111 -1.75 -6.19 1.83
C ILE A 111 -0.70 -5.34 1.11
N THR A 112 -0.25 -4.23 1.69
CA THR A 112 0.68 -3.29 1.05
C THR A 112 2.04 -3.92 0.80
N LEU A 113 2.55 -4.70 1.76
CA LEU A 113 3.83 -5.39 1.64
C LEU A 113 3.85 -6.44 0.52
N PHE A 114 2.71 -7.02 0.16
CA PHE A 114 2.61 -7.99 -0.94
C PHE A 114 2.17 -7.33 -2.25
N LEU A 115 1.09 -6.55 -2.20
CA LEU A 115 0.41 -6.00 -3.36
C LEU A 115 1.26 -4.95 -4.08
N ILE A 116 1.99 -4.09 -3.35
CA ILE A 116 2.81 -3.04 -3.98
C ILE A 116 3.95 -3.62 -4.81
N PRO A 117 4.77 -4.57 -4.29
CA PRO A 117 5.73 -5.32 -5.11
C PRO A 117 5.13 -5.96 -6.36
N CYS A 118 4.02 -6.70 -6.21
CA CYS A 118 3.37 -7.38 -7.32
C CYS A 118 2.83 -6.40 -8.36
N ALA A 119 2.19 -5.32 -7.91
CA ALA A 119 1.66 -4.28 -8.79
C ALA A 119 2.79 -3.58 -9.55
N TYR A 120 3.93 -3.31 -8.91
CA TYR A 120 5.08 -2.70 -9.57
C TYR A 120 5.61 -3.59 -10.71
N VAL A 121 5.84 -4.88 -10.45
CA VAL A 121 6.31 -5.82 -11.50
C VAL A 121 5.27 -5.94 -12.62
N ALA A 122 3.99 -6.06 -12.28
CA ALA A 122 2.92 -6.12 -13.28
C ALA A 122 2.93 -4.87 -14.19
N THR A 123 3.14 -3.67 -13.64
CA THR A 123 3.22 -2.45 -14.48
C THR A 123 4.41 -2.46 -15.44
N GLU A 124 5.53 -3.08 -15.07
CA GLU A 124 6.68 -3.24 -15.96
C GLU A 124 6.37 -4.23 -17.08
N ASP A 125 5.72 -5.35 -16.77
CA ASP A 125 5.32 -6.35 -17.76
C ASP A 125 4.30 -5.77 -18.76
N PHE A 126 3.33 -4.98 -18.28
CA PHE A 126 2.38 -4.27 -19.14
C PHE A 126 3.07 -3.29 -20.09
N LYS A 127 4.05 -2.51 -19.60
CA LYS A 127 4.83 -1.59 -20.44
C LYS A 127 5.61 -2.34 -21.51
N ASN A 128 6.25 -3.45 -21.14
CA ASN A 128 7.00 -4.29 -22.07
C ASN A 128 6.10 -4.90 -23.15
N LEU A 129 4.91 -5.39 -22.77
CA LEU A 129 3.93 -5.93 -23.71
C LEU A 129 3.42 -4.86 -24.67
N PHE A 130 3.05 -3.67 -24.15
CA PHE A 130 2.60 -2.55 -24.97
C PHE A 130 3.69 -2.06 -25.93
N ALA A 131 4.94 -1.95 -25.45
CA ALA A 131 6.07 -1.56 -26.29
C ALA A 131 6.39 -2.60 -27.37
N ARG A 132 6.17 -3.89 -27.12
CA ARG A 132 6.32 -4.96 -28.15
C ARG A 132 5.21 -4.86 -29.20
N MET A 133 3.97 -4.66 -28.78
CA MET A 133 2.83 -4.48 -29.68
C MET A 133 2.97 -3.23 -30.55
N TRP A 134 3.41 -2.11 -29.97
CA TRP A 134 3.68 -0.87 -30.70
C TRP A 134 4.83 -1.04 -31.71
N ARG A 135 5.93 -1.68 -31.30
CA ARG A 135 7.05 -1.99 -32.22
C ARG A 135 6.61 -2.86 -33.39
N TRP A 136 5.77 -3.87 -33.14
CA TRP A 136 5.19 -4.73 -34.19
C TRP A 136 4.27 -3.96 -35.14
N TYR A 137 3.45 -3.03 -34.63
CA TYR A 137 2.60 -2.18 -35.46
C TYR A 137 3.39 -1.15 -36.28
N ALA A 138 4.50 -0.62 -35.77
CA ALA A 138 5.33 0.38 -36.46
C ALA A 138 6.31 -0.21 -37.49
N THR A 139 6.65 -1.50 -37.40
CA THR A 139 7.60 -2.16 -38.33
C THR A 139 7.24 -2.18 -39.82
N PRO A 140 5.96 -2.20 -40.27
CA PRO A 140 5.64 -2.22 -41.71
C PRO A 140 5.94 -0.90 -42.43
N PHE A 141 5.99 0.25 -41.74
CA PHE A 141 6.11 1.57 -42.36
C PHE A 141 7.56 2.05 -42.58
N SER A 142 8.57 1.36 -42.05
CA SER A 142 9.97 1.81 -42.15
C SER A 142 10.74 1.26 -43.36
N LYS A 143 10.17 0.35 -44.16
CA LYS A 143 10.87 -0.35 -45.26
C LYS A 143 10.64 0.22 -46.67
N SER A 144 9.91 1.33 -46.86
CA SER A 144 9.55 1.85 -48.19
C SER A 144 10.35 3.06 -48.69
N THR A 145 11.46 3.45 -48.05
CA THR A 145 12.23 4.68 -48.42
C THR A 145 13.73 4.42 -48.60
N LYS A 146 14.11 3.22 -49.06
CA LYS A 146 15.48 2.91 -49.52
C LYS A 146 15.46 2.01 -50.76
N THR A 147 14.83 2.48 -51.82
CA THR A 147 15.07 2.05 -53.20
C THR A 147 14.73 3.23 -54.08
N GLU A 148 15.74 4.06 -54.34
CA GLU A 148 16.09 4.69 -55.61
C GLU A 148 17.36 5.54 -55.40
#